data_AF-A0A940WR76-F1
#
_entry.id   AF-A0A940WR76-F1
#
_cell.length_a   1.000
_cell.length_b   1.000
_cell.length_c   1.000
_cell.angle_alpha   90.00
_cell.angle_beta   90.00
_cell.angle_gamma   90.00
#
_symmetry.space_group_name_H-M   'P 1'
#
loop_
_entity.id
_entity.type
_entity.pdbx_description
1 polymer ?
#
loop_
_entity_poly.entity_id
_entity_poly.type
_entity_poly.pdbx_seq_one_letter_code
_entity_poly.pdbx_strand_id
1 'polypeptide(L)'
;MKYSKIITVFLVFTMLSMILPNPNHIKAAQLELVEENVEIDETEVELLESLGIVVSDELEYSVQETADENISVDINLNTEDLQVNSEVQMDIDSEDLFFSTEIVDDNGDVTYNEYQVTVHEAIDDVFIATVTDSTTGEIHEINTTELSASALPLIIMVIINVGARFALKQFAKKAITDAVRKLAFGSKSLLDSHYKKHVVTQKEFGNITKAQYLRKAQDLIGSESKNVLSKKRSNGDRVFYDKSKNEFAVLSKDGIIRTFFKPKDGIKYYNRQ
;
A
#
# COMPACT_ATOMS: atom_id res chain seq x y z
N MET A 1 27.54 7.33 -5.55
CA MET A 1 27.86 6.91 -4.17
C MET A 1 26.53 6.68 -3.45
N LYS A 2 26.38 5.50 -2.83
CA LYS A 2 25.11 4.89 -2.39
C LYS A 2 24.32 5.73 -1.37
N TYR A 3 23.27 6.40 -1.80
CA TYR A 3 22.16 6.86 -0.96
C TYR A 3 20.86 6.70 -1.76
N SER A 4 20.21 5.53 -1.70
CA SER A 4 18.83 5.41 -2.23
C SER A 4 17.91 4.55 -1.36
N LYS A 5 18.44 3.64 -0.53
CA LYS A 5 17.60 2.72 0.26
C LYS A 5 16.95 3.30 1.54
N ILE A 6 17.31 4.52 1.95
CA ILE A 6 16.82 5.11 3.22
C ILE A 6 15.59 6.00 2.99
N ILE A 7 15.39 6.51 1.77
CA ILE A 7 14.34 7.50 1.49
C ILE A 7 12.97 6.81 1.37
N THR A 8 12.88 5.62 0.76
CA THR A 8 11.60 4.91 0.53
C THR A 8 10.97 4.33 1.81
N VAL A 9 11.78 3.86 2.77
CA VAL A 9 11.27 3.45 4.11
C VAL A 9 10.59 4.62 4.81
N PHE A 10 11.00 5.86 4.51
CA PHE A 10 10.41 7.07 5.06
C PHE A 10 9.03 7.36 4.46
N LEU A 11 8.86 7.13 3.14
CA LEU A 11 7.63 7.44 2.39
C LEU A 11 6.48 6.46 2.73
N VAL A 12 6.79 5.17 2.92
CA VAL A 12 5.82 4.18 3.44
C VAL A 12 5.41 4.50 4.88
N PHE A 13 6.33 5.05 5.70
CA PHE A 13 6.06 5.38 7.10
C PHE A 13 5.26 6.69 7.29
N THR A 14 5.39 7.66 6.38
CA THR A 14 4.59 8.90 6.39
C THR A 14 3.14 8.63 5.96
N MET A 15 2.92 7.81 4.93
CA MET A 15 1.59 7.30 4.54
C MET A 15 0.88 6.55 5.68
N LEU A 16 1.63 5.86 6.55
CA LEU A 16 1.12 5.14 7.72
C LEU A 16 0.46 6.04 8.77
N SER A 17 0.72 7.35 8.75
CA SER A 17 0.21 8.30 9.75
C SER A 17 -1.15 8.91 9.38
N MET A 18 -1.53 8.89 8.10
CA MET A 18 -2.70 9.63 7.57
C MET A 18 -3.96 8.77 7.43
N ILE A 19 -3.85 7.43 7.38
CA ILE A 19 -5.01 6.50 7.35
C ILE A 19 -5.52 6.19 8.77
N LEU A 20 -5.68 7.22 9.62
CA LEU A 20 -6.30 7.09 10.93
C LEU A 20 -7.78 7.44 10.83
N PRO A 21 -8.72 6.48 10.99
CA PRO A 21 -10.12 6.82 11.08
C PRO A 21 -10.41 7.63 12.35
N ASN A 22 -11.17 8.71 12.20
CA ASN A 22 -11.68 9.55 13.27
C ASN A 22 -12.44 8.69 14.30
N PRO A 23 -12.11 8.75 15.61
CA PRO A 23 -12.57 7.78 16.62
C PRO A 23 -14.09 7.71 16.86
N ASN A 24 -14.89 8.57 16.22
CA ASN A 24 -16.32 8.70 16.51
C ASN A 24 -17.28 7.89 15.62
N HIS A 25 -16.82 7.25 14.55
CA HIS A 25 -17.72 6.43 13.71
C HIS A 25 -17.01 5.20 13.13
N ILE A 26 -16.97 4.09 13.86
CA ILE A 26 -16.63 2.78 13.26
C ILE A 26 -17.62 1.73 13.76
N LYS A 27 -18.66 1.46 12.97
CA LYS A 27 -19.30 0.14 12.97
C LYS A 27 -18.27 -0.86 12.46
N ALA A 28 -18.11 -1.97 13.16
CA ALA A 28 -17.14 -3.00 12.87
C ALA A 28 -17.32 -3.55 11.45
N ALA A 29 -16.44 -3.16 10.53
CA ALA A 29 -16.25 -3.89 9.29
C ALA A 29 -15.59 -5.23 9.65
N GLN A 30 -16.34 -6.32 9.48
CA GLN A 30 -15.76 -7.64 9.31
C GLN A 30 -14.85 -7.56 8.07
N LEU A 31 -13.55 -7.77 8.23
CA LEU A 31 -12.68 -8.02 7.08
C LEU A 31 -13.02 -9.42 6.54
N GLU A 32 -14.06 -9.50 5.74
CA GLU A 32 -14.09 -10.48 4.65
C GLU A 32 -12.98 -10.06 3.68
N LEU A 33 -12.19 -11.03 3.22
CA LEU A 33 -11.34 -10.84 2.05
C LEU A 33 -12.29 -10.74 0.86
N VAL A 34 -12.81 -9.54 0.63
CA VAL A 34 -13.58 -9.20 -0.56
C VAL A 34 -12.55 -9.01 -1.67
N GLU A 35 -12.67 -9.78 -2.75
CA GLU A 35 -12.22 -9.36 -4.09
C GLU A 35 -13.00 -8.09 -4.41
N GLU A 36 -12.51 -6.96 -3.89
CA GLU A 36 -13.13 -5.67 -4.09
C GLU A 36 -12.61 -5.18 -5.45
N ASN A 37 -13.50 -5.12 -6.44
CA ASN A 37 -13.30 -4.31 -7.63
C ASN A 37 -12.83 -2.93 -7.14
N VAL A 38 -11.60 -2.58 -7.46
CA VAL A 38 -10.98 -1.39 -6.90
C VAL A 38 -11.61 -0.20 -7.60
N GLU A 39 -12.56 0.43 -6.94
CA GLU A 39 -13.22 1.64 -7.40
C GLU A 39 -12.21 2.80 -7.41
N ILE A 40 -12.16 3.55 -8.52
CA ILE A 40 -11.44 4.83 -8.64
C ILE A 40 -11.96 5.76 -7.52
N ASP A 41 -11.06 6.43 -6.81
CA ASP A 41 -11.45 7.34 -5.72
C ASP A 41 -12.16 8.60 -6.28
N GLU A 42 -13.07 9.21 -5.50
CA GLU A 42 -13.83 10.40 -5.92
C GLU A 42 -12.89 11.55 -6.37
N THR A 43 -11.69 11.63 -5.80
CA THR A 43 -10.65 12.62 -6.14
C THR A 43 -10.01 12.39 -7.52
N GLU A 44 -9.89 11.12 -7.94
CA GLU A 44 -9.36 10.74 -9.25
C GLU A 44 -10.40 11.00 -10.35
N VAL A 45 -11.68 10.81 -10.04
CA VAL A 45 -12.81 11.18 -10.91
C VAL A 45 -12.88 12.69 -11.12
N GLU A 46 -12.77 13.50 -10.06
CA GLU A 46 -12.77 14.97 -10.17
C GLU A 46 -11.64 15.51 -11.06
N LEU A 47 -10.45 14.91 -11.00
CA LEU A 47 -9.33 15.30 -11.86
C LEU A 47 -9.65 15.02 -13.34
N LEU A 48 -10.20 13.85 -13.64
CA LEU A 48 -10.58 13.45 -15.00
C LEU A 48 -11.73 14.30 -15.56
N GLU A 49 -12.74 14.59 -14.73
CA GLU A 49 -13.84 15.50 -15.09
C GLU A 49 -13.34 16.93 -15.34
N SER A 50 -12.36 17.42 -14.56
CA SER A 50 -11.76 18.74 -14.75
C SER A 50 -11.04 18.89 -16.10
N LEU A 51 -10.67 17.77 -16.71
CA LEU A 51 -10.02 17.67 -18.01
C LEU A 51 -11.00 17.34 -19.14
N GLY A 52 -12.30 17.22 -18.83
CA GLY A 52 -13.37 16.94 -19.78
C GLY A 52 -13.54 15.46 -20.16
N ILE A 53 -12.92 14.54 -19.41
CA ILE A 53 -12.99 13.09 -19.65
C ILE A 53 -14.09 12.50 -18.77
N VAL A 54 -15.10 11.87 -19.38
CA VAL A 54 -16.21 11.26 -18.63
C VAL A 54 -15.86 9.80 -18.28
N VAL A 55 -15.53 9.57 -17.01
CA VAL A 55 -14.99 8.31 -16.48
C VAL A 55 -15.92 7.11 -16.67
N SER A 56 -17.24 7.31 -16.83
CA SER A 56 -18.20 6.20 -16.85
C SER A 56 -18.37 5.50 -18.20
N ASP A 57 -18.07 6.17 -19.33
CA ASP A 57 -18.36 5.64 -20.68
C ASP A 57 -17.13 5.61 -21.61
N GLU A 58 -16.15 6.48 -21.40
CA GLU A 58 -14.98 6.62 -22.29
C GLU A 58 -13.72 5.96 -21.73
N LEU A 59 -13.63 5.74 -20.41
CA LEU A 59 -12.43 5.24 -19.74
C LEU A 59 -12.71 3.92 -19.01
N GLU A 60 -12.09 2.84 -19.47
CA GLU A 60 -12.07 1.55 -18.80
C GLU A 60 -10.68 1.26 -18.23
N TYR A 61 -10.60 0.52 -17.13
CA TYR A 61 -9.34 0.05 -16.57
C TYR A 61 -9.49 -1.34 -15.97
N SER A 62 -8.38 -2.08 -15.92
CA SER A 62 -8.34 -3.39 -15.29
C SER A 62 -7.00 -3.62 -14.61
N VAL A 63 -6.98 -4.54 -13.65
CA VAL A 63 -5.80 -4.82 -12.84
C VAL A 63 -5.48 -6.29 -12.97
N GLN A 64 -4.24 -6.58 -13.34
CA GLN A 64 -3.74 -7.95 -13.43
C GLN A 64 -2.57 -8.11 -12.47
N GLU A 65 -2.69 -9.06 -11.55
CA GLU A 65 -1.58 -9.51 -10.71
C GLU A 65 -0.91 -10.71 -11.38
N THR A 66 0.40 -10.63 -11.58
CA THR A 66 1.18 -11.74 -12.14
C THR A 66 1.68 -12.68 -11.03
N ALA A 67 2.07 -13.91 -11.41
CA ALA A 67 2.58 -14.91 -10.47
C ALA A 67 3.88 -14.47 -9.76
N ASP A 68 4.63 -13.54 -10.35
CA ASP A 68 5.89 -13.01 -9.84
C ASP A 68 5.69 -11.74 -9.00
N GLU A 69 4.48 -11.53 -8.50
CA GLU A 69 4.06 -10.39 -7.70
C GLU A 69 3.99 -9.03 -8.42
N ASN A 70 4.44 -8.93 -9.67
CA ASN A 70 4.31 -7.70 -10.47
C ASN A 70 2.85 -7.32 -10.68
N ILE A 71 2.59 -6.02 -10.62
CA ILE A 71 1.26 -5.43 -10.82
C ILE A 71 1.24 -4.82 -12.22
N SER A 72 0.25 -5.22 -13.01
CA SER A 72 -0.08 -4.57 -14.27
C SER A 72 -1.45 -3.88 -14.15
N VAL A 73 -1.54 -2.66 -14.66
CA VAL A 73 -2.77 -1.87 -14.75
C VAL A 73 -3.00 -1.53 -16.21
N ASP A 74 -4.06 -2.09 -16.78
CA ASP A 74 -4.52 -1.78 -18.12
C ASP A 74 -5.47 -0.59 -18.06
N ILE A 75 -5.31 0.37 -18.97
CA ILE A 75 -6.17 1.55 -19.11
C ILE A 75 -6.55 1.67 -20.58
N ASN A 76 -7.84 1.73 -20.86
CA ASN A 76 -8.39 1.93 -22.19
C ASN A 76 -9.23 3.20 -22.18
N LEU A 77 -8.86 4.17 -23.00
CA LEU A 77 -9.64 5.38 -23.26
C LEU A 77 -10.16 5.33 -24.70
N ASN A 78 -11.44 5.52 -24.88
CA ASN A 78 -12.10 5.51 -26.17
C ASN A 78 -13.02 6.72 -26.27
N THR A 79 -12.59 7.73 -27.01
CA THR A 79 -13.39 8.91 -27.35
C THR A 79 -13.80 8.84 -28.82
N GLU A 80 -14.61 9.81 -29.29
CA GLU A 80 -14.98 9.88 -30.71
C GLU A 80 -13.76 9.98 -31.64
N ASP A 81 -12.71 10.67 -31.19
CA ASP A 81 -11.58 11.07 -32.02
C ASP A 81 -10.24 10.38 -31.67
N LEU A 82 -10.23 9.58 -30.59
CA LEU A 82 -8.99 9.03 -30.04
C LEU A 82 -9.23 7.71 -29.30
N GLN A 83 -8.47 6.68 -29.67
CA GLN A 83 -8.37 5.44 -28.90
C GLN A 83 -6.99 5.32 -28.27
N VAL A 84 -6.95 5.06 -26.97
CA VAL A 84 -5.71 4.85 -26.24
C VAL A 84 -5.81 3.57 -25.43
N ASN A 85 -4.93 2.61 -25.73
CA ASN A 85 -4.71 1.45 -24.89
C ASN A 85 -3.39 1.65 -24.16
N SER A 86 -3.33 1.27 -22.89
CA SER A 86 -2.22 1.63 -22.02
C SER A 86 -1.98 0.58 -20.97
N GLU A 87 -0.72 0.26 -20.70
CA GLU A 87 -0.33 -0.69 -19.67
C GLU A 87 0.72 -0.05 -18.74
N VAL A 88 0.44 -0.06 -17.44
CA VAL A 88 1.39 0.34 -16.40
C VAL A 88 1.85 -0.90 -15.67
N GLN A 89 3.13 -1.23 -15.79
CA GLN A 89 3.76 -2.34 -15.09
C GLN A 89 4.66 -1.82 -13.97
N MET A 90 4.50 -2.38 -12.77
CA MET A 90 5.38 -2.11 -11.64
C MET A 90 6.12 -3.39 -11.26
N ASP A 91 7.45 -3.34 -11.35
CA ASP A 91 8.33 -4.35 -10.78
C ASP A 91 8.54 -4.02 -9.30
N ILE A 92 8.09 -4.94 -8.44
CA ILE A 92 8.13 -4.74 -6.99
C ILE A 92 9.56 -4.84 -6.44
N ASP A 93 10.41 -5.67 -7.05
CA ASP A 93 11.75 -5.94 -6.56
C ASP A 93 12.73 -4.83 -6.95
N SER A 94 12.58 -4.28 -8.16
CA SER A 94 13.42 -3.19 -8.66
C SER A 94 12.84 -1.80 -8.37
N GLU A 95 11.57 -1.71 -7.96
CA GLU A 95 10.81 -0.46 -7.81
C GLU A 95 10.70 0.33 -9.13
N ASP A 96 10.95 -0.32 -10.26
CA ASP A 96 10.83 0.30 -11.58
C ASP A 96 9.37 0.29 -12.04
N LEU A 97 8.93 1.43 -12.56
CA LEU A 97 7.63 1.58 -13.18
C LEU A 97 7.81 1.81 -14.68
N PHE A 98 7.15 0.99 -15.47
CA PHE A 98 7.12 1.07 -16.91
C PHE A 98 5.70 1.37 -17.36
N PHE A 99 5.59 2.22 -18.37
CA PHE A 99 4.32 2.62 -18.95
C PHE A 99 4.41 2.49 -20.46
N SER A 100 3.51 1.73 -21.07
CA SER A 100 3.38 1.62 -22.52
C SER A 100 2.02 2.12 -22.96
N THR A 101 1.96 2.70 -24.15
CA THR A 101 0.72 3.19 -24.75
C THR A 101 0.69 2.92 -26.24
N GLU A 102 -0.48 2.51 -26.72
CA GLU A 102 -0.86 2.45 -28.12
C GLU A 102 -1.97 3.49 -28.33
N ILE A 103 -1.71 4.48 -29.18
CA ILE A 103 -2.63 5.57 -29.51
C ILE A 103 -3.04 5.42 -30.96
N VAL A 104 -4.34 5.39 -31.23
CA VAL A 104 -4.92 5.43 -32.57
C VAL A 104 -5.65 6.76 -32.73
N ASP A 105 -5.25 7.54 -33.71
CA ASP A 105 -5.88 8.83 -34.03
C ASP A 105 -7.10 8.69 -34.97
N ASP A 106 -7.77 9.81 -35.24
CA ASP A 106 -8.87 9.94 -36.20
C ASP A 106 -8.63 9.36 -37.59
N ASN A 107 -7.37 9.39 -38.03
CA ASN A 107 -6.97 8.93 -39.35
C ASN A 107 -6.71 7.41 -39.36
N GLY A 108 -6.74 6.77 -38.19
CA GLY A 108 -6.37 5.37 -37.99
C GLY A 108 -4.86 5.16 -37.90
N ASP A 109 -4.07 6.24 -37.74
CA ASP A 109 -2.62 6.14 -37.56
C ASP A 109 -2.32 5.71 -36.13
N VAL A 110 -1.44 4.69 -36.00
CA VAL A 110 -1.11 4.09 -34.71
C VAL A 110 0.27 4.57 -34.24
N THR A 111 0.33 5.09 -33.02
CA THR A 111 1.57 5.51 -32.35
C THR A 111 1.79 4.67 -31.10
N TYR A 112 2.99 4.10 -30.97
CA TYR A 112 3.40 3.36 -29.78
C TYR A 112 4.44 4.16 -29.02
N ASN A 113 4.26 4.30 -27.71
CA ASN A 113 5.24 4.92 -26.85
C ASN A 113 5.50 4.06 -25.62
N GLU A 114 6.75 4.03 -25.18
CA GLU A 114 7.17 3.37 -23.96
C GLU A 114 7.93 4.37 -23.10
N TYR A 115 7.65 4.34 -21.80
CA TYR A 115 8.20 5.26 -20.84
C TYR A 115 8.70 4.53 -19.60
N GLN A 116 9.82 4.99 -19.07
CA GLN A 116 10.24 4.69 -17.71
C GLN A 116 9.80 5.83 -16.78
N VAL A 117 9.13 5.48 -15.69
CA VAL A 117 8.61 6.44 -14.72
C VAL A 117 9.36 6.29 -13.40
N THR A 118 9.99 7.38 -12.96
CA THR A 118 10.59 7.49 -11.64
C THR A 118 9.69 8.34 -10.76
N VAL A 119 9.06 7.71 -9.78
CA VAL A 119 8.16 8.38 -8.84
C VAL A 119 8.97 8.99 -7.70
N HIS A 120 8.80 10.29 -7.48
CA HIS A 120 9.45 11.03 -6.38
C HIS A 120 8.50 11.21 -5.19
N GLU A 121 7.22 11.44 -5.48
CA GLU A 121 6.17 11.61 -4.48
C GLU A 121 4.83 11.11 -5.02
N ALA A 122 4.09 10.37 -4.21
CA ALA A 122 2.75 9.86 -4.54
C ALA A 122 1.96 9.72 -3.24
N ILE A 123 1.43 10.83 -2.74
CA ILE A 123 0.77 10.95 -1.44
C ILE A 123 -0.53 11.72 -1.64
N ASP A 124 -1.66 11.13 -1.25
CA ASP A 124 -2.99 11.73 -1.34
C ASP A 124 -3.25 12.27 -2.77
N ASP A 125 -3.40 13.58 -2.95
CA ASP A 125 -3.60 14.31 -4.22
C ASP A 125 -2.29 14.66 -4.96
N VAL A 126 -1.15 14.56 -4.28
CA VAL A 126 0.19 14.91 -4.78
C VAL A 126 0.82 13.74 -5.51
N PHE A 127 1.18 13.98 -6.78
CA PHE A 127 1.96 13.06 -7.60
C PHE A 127 3.06 13.83 -8.32
N ILE A 128 4.31 13.50 -8.01
CA ILE A 128 5.51 14.09 -8.59
C ILE A 128 6.36 12.96 -9.14
N ALA A 129 6.62 12.99 -10.44
CA ALA A 129 7.37 11.96 -11.14
C ALA A 129 8.19 12.53 -12.30
N THR A 130 9.28 11.85 -12.62
CA THR A 130 10.02 12.03 -13.87
C THR A 130 9.66 10.90 -14.82
N VAL A 131 9.22 11.26 -16.02
CA VAL A 131 8.86 10.35 -17.09
C VAL A 131 9.92 10.47 -18.18
N THR A 132 10.54 9.36 -18.56
CA THR A 132 11.54 9.32 -19.63
C THR A 132 11.01 8.47 -20.77
N ASP A 133 10.92 9.05 -21.97
CA ASP A 133 10.62 8.31 -23.19
C ASP A 133 11.77 7.34 -23.47
N SER A 134 11.45 6.05 -23.54
CA SER A 134 12.43 4.96 -23.71
C SER A 134 13.06 4.95 -25.11
N THR A 135 12.39 5.53 -26.10
CA THR A 135 12.85 5.58 -27.50
C THR A 135 13.71 6.82 -27.75
N THR A 136 13.21 7.99 -27.35
CA THR A 136 13.89 9.27 -27.64
C THR A 136 14.85 9.69 -26.54
N GLY A 137 14.67 9.18 -25.32
CA GLY A 137 15.39 9.63 -24.12
C GLY A 137 14.92 10.99 -23.61
N GLU A 138 13.83 11.54 -24.17
CA GLU A 138 13.25 12.79 -23.70
C GLU A 138 12.71 12.65 -22.28
N ILE A 139 12.93 13.67 -21.46
CA ILE A 139 12.55 13.67 -20.05
C ILE A 139 11.48 14.72 -19.82
N HIS A 140 10.42 14.31 -19.13
CA HIS A 140 9.30 15.14 -18.75
C HIS A 140 9.03 15.04 -17.26
N GLU A 141 8.70 16.18 -16.65
CA GLU A 141 8.30 16.22 -15.25
C GLU A 141 6.78 16.29 -15.15
N ILE A 142 6.23 15.44 -14.29
CA ILE A 142 4.83 15.48 -13.86
C ILE A 142 4.84 15.98 -12.43
N ASN A 143 4.07 17.02 -12.16
CA ASN A 143 3.86 17.55 -10.82
C ASN A 143 2.40 18.00 -10.71
N THR A 144 1.57 17.30 -9.94
CA THR A 144 0.15 17.67 -9.79
C THR A 144 -0.09 18.91 -8.95
N THR A 145 0.92 19.37 -8.20
CA THR A 145 0.84 20.61 -7.40
C THR A 145 1.10 21.86 -8.24
N GLU A 146 1.71 21.67 -9.41
CA GLU A 146 2.03 22.74 -10.34
C GLU A 146 1.25 22.51 -11.63
N LEU A 147 0.44 23.50 -12.03
CA LEU A 147 -0.16 23.50 -13.36
C LEU A 147 0.94 23.86 -14.39
N SER A 148 1.94 22.99 -14.54
CA SER A 148 3.07 23.22 -15.42
C SER A 148 2.79 22.68 -16.81
N ALA A 149 3.12 23.46 -17.84
CA ALA A 149 3.02 23.07 -19.23
C ALA A 149 4.16 22.11 -19.57
N SER A 150 4.03 20.85 -19.19
CA SER A 150 4.88 19.78 -19.71
C SER A 150 4.70 19.68 -21.22
N ALA A 151 5.77 19.38 -21.97
CA ALA A 151 5.70 19.12 -23.42
C ALA A 151 5.03 17.77 -23.76
N LEU A 152 4.69 16.98 -22.74
CA LEU A 152 3.89 15.77 -22.92
C LEU A 152 2.47 16.11 -23.39
N PRO A 153 1.90 15.32 -24.32
CA PRO A 153 0.46 15.33 -24.56
C PRO A 153 -0.30 15.14 -23.24
N LEU A 154 -1.28 16.01 -22.98
CA LEU A 154 -2.11 15.98 -21.75
C LEU A 154 -2.69 14.58 -21.48
N ILE A 155 -3.07 13.85 -22.53
CA ILE A 155 -3.62 12.52 -22.42
C ILE A 155 -2.63 11.51 -21.80
N ILE A 156 -1.36 11.61 -22.16
CA ILE A 156 -0.29 10.76 -21.62
C ILE A 156 -0.02 11.11 -20.16
N MET A 157 -0.03 12.40 -19.82
CA MET A 157 0.10 12.86 -18.43
C MET A 157 -1.03 12.29 -17.55
N VAL A 158 -2.27 12.29 -18.04
CA VAL A 158 -3.43 11.74 -17.33
C VAL A 158 -3.28 10.25 -17.07
N ILE A 159 -2.96 9.48 -18.11
CA ILE A 159 -2.86 8.03 -18.00
C ILE A 159 -1.73 7.62 -17.07
N ILE A 160 -0.56 8.27 -17.16
CA ILE A 160 0.56 8.01 -16.23
C ILE A 160 0.15 8.34 -14.79
N ASN A 161 -0.51 9.48 -14.56
CA ASN A 161 -0.93 9.89 -13.24
C ASN A 161 -1.92 8.89 -12.62
N VAL A 162 -2.98 8.53 -13.35
CA VAL A 162 -3.99 7.57 -12.89
C VAL A 162 -3.38 6.18 -12.70
N GLY A 163 -2.74 5.65 -13.74
CA GLY A 163 -2.22 4.28 -13.75
C GLY A 163 -1.09 4.05 -12.75
N ALA A 164 -0.12 4.97 -12.65
CA ALA A 164 0.96 4.84 -11.70
C ALA A 164 0.48 4.94 -10.24
N ARG A 165 -0.42 5.89 -9.93
CA ARG A 165 -0.98 6.01 -8.57
C ARG A 165 -1.78 4.79 -8.18
N PHE A 166 -2.58 4.28 -9.11
CA PHE A 166 -3.34 3.07 -8.90
C PHE A 166 -2.42 1.87 -8.64
N ALA A 167 -1.40 1.66 -9.48
CA ALA A 167 -0.41 0.60 -9.30
C ALA A 167 0.30 0.69 -7.93
N LEU A 168 0.72 1.89 -7.53
CA LEU A 168 1.33 2.17 -6.22
C LEU A 168 0.37 1.90 -5.05
N LYS A 169 -0.91 2.25 -5.17
CA LYS A 169 -1.94 1.98 -4.15
C LYS A 169 -2.16 0.47 -3.98
N GLN A 170 -2.22 -0.28 -5.08
CA GLN A 170 -2.30 -1.75 -5.02
C GLN A 170 -1.04 -2.37 -4.43
N PHE A 171 0.13 -1.88 -4.83
CA PHE A 171 1.40 -2.31 -4.26
C PHE A 171 1.42 -2.08 -2.74
N ALA A 172 1.06 -0.89 -2.28
CA ALA A 172 1.00 -0.58 -0.86
C ALA A 172 0.01 -1.50 -0.13
N LYS A 173 -1.19 -1.73 -0.68
CA LYS A 173 -2.19 -2.65 -0.12
C LYS A 173 -1.63 -4.07 0.00
N LYS A 174 -0.92 -4.55 -1.03
CA LYS A 174 -0.29 -5.87 -1.06
C LYS A 174 0.88 -5.99 -0.08
N ALA A 175 1.83 -5.05 -0.11
CA ALA A 175 2.95 -5.00 0.82
C ALA A 175 2.48 -4.93 2.28
N ILE A 176 1.42 -4.17 2.56
CA ILE A 176 0.76 -4.14 3.87
C ILE A 176 0.15 -5.52 4.17
N THR A 177 -0.61 -6.10 3.24
CA THR A 177 -1.24 -7.42 3.42
C THR A 177 -0.21 -8.51 3.67
N ASP A 178 0.91 -8.52 2.96
CA ASP A 178 1.97 -9.51 3.10
C ASP A 178 2.80 -9.27 4.36
N ALA A 179 3.07 -8.02 4.73
CA ALA A 179 3.65 -7.71 6.04
C ALA A 179 2.73 -8.15 7.19
N VAL A 180 1.41 -7.94 7.05
CA VAL A 180 0.38 -8.37 8.01
C VAL A 180 0.25 -9.89 8.05
N ARG A 181 0.31 -10.59 6.90
CA ARG A 181 0.33 -12.06 6.80
C ARG A 181 1.60 -12.64 7.41
N LYS A 182 2.75 -12.01 7.15
CA LYS A 182 4.05 -12.41 7.71
C LYS A 182 4.04 -12.25 9.23
N LEU A 183 3.39 -11.20 9.76
CA LEU A 183 3.15 -10.98 11.18
C LEU A 183 1.79 -11.56 11.63
N ALA A 184 1.51 -12.82 11.31
CA ALA A 184 0.30 -13.52 11.75
C ALA A 184 0.61 -14.60 12.79
N PHE A 185 -0.43 -15.09 13.48
CA PHE A 185 -0.32 -16.35 14.22
C PHE A 185 -0.12 -17.50 13.23
N GLY A 186 0.56 -18.57 13.66
CA GLY A 186 0.91 -19.70 12.79
C GLY A 186 -0.30 -20.45 12.20
N SER A 187 -1.52 -20.17 12.67
CA SER A 187 -2.77 -20.58 12.04
C SER A 187 -3.95 -19.75 12.55
N LYS A 188 -5.09 -19.79 11.84
CA LYS A 188 -6.37 -19.21 12.30
C LYS A 188 -6.81 -19.81 13.64
N SER A 189 -6.64 -21.11 13.84
CA SER A 189 -6.98 -21.79 15.10
C SER A 189 -6.16 -21.26 16.29
N LEU A 190 -4.88 -20.96 16.07
CA LEU A 190 -4.03 -20.36 17.11
C LEU A 190 -4.47 -18.94 17.45
N LEU A 191 -4.77 -18.10 16.46
CA LEU A 191 -5.34 -16.77 16.69
C LEU A 191 -6.64 -16.86 17.49
N ASP A 192 -7.54 -17.76 17.11
CA ASP A 192 -8.84 -17.95 17.76
C ASP A 192 -8.70 -18.36 19.22
N SER A 193 -7.80 -19.31 19.49
CA SER A 193 -7.50 -19.78 20.84
C SER A 193 -6.91 -18.66 21.72
N HIS A 194 -5.95 -17.89 21.19
CA HIS A 194 -5.35 -16.76 21.90
C HIS A 194 -6.35 -15.63 22.16
N TYR A 195 -7.14 -15.25 21.15
CA TYR A 195 -8.21 -14.27 21.29
C TYR A 195 -9.22 -14.69 22.37
N LYS A 196 -9.71 -15.94 22.32
CA LYS A 196 -10.65 -16.46 23.32
C LYS A 196 -10.03 -16.40 24.72
N LYS A 197 -8.78 -16.81 24.88
CA LYS A 197 -8.09 -16.82 26.17
C LYS A 197 -7.93 -15.41 26.73
N HIS A 198 -7.36 -14.48 25.96
CA HIS A 198 -6.91 -13.19 26.48
C HIS A 198 -7.99 -12.10 26.43
N VAL A 199 -8.83 -12.09 25.39
CA VAL A 199 -9.92 -11.11 25.25
C VAL A 199 -11.20 -11.60 25.94
N VAL A 200 -11.64 -12.83 25.66
CA VAL A 200 -12.95 -13.31 26.16
C VAL A 200 -12.87 -13.80 27.60
N THR A 201 -11.94 -14.72 27.90
CA THR A 201 -11.84 -15.37 29.21
C THR A 201 -11.14 -14.46 30.23
N GLN A 202 -10.00 -13.87 29.87
CA GLN A 202 -9.18 -13.08 30.80
C GLN A 202 -9.51 -11.58 30.77
N LYS A 203 -10.26 -11.11 29.76
CA LYS A 203 -10.72 -9.72 29.62
C LYS A 203 -9.61 -8.67 29.70
N GLU A 204 -8.40 -9.04 29.25
CA GLU A 204 -7.20 -8.19 29.34
C GLU A 204 -7.29 -6.93 28.46
N PHE A 205 -8.13 -6.98 27.42
CA PHE A 205 -8.19 -5.96 26.37
C PHE A 205 -9.56 -5.25 26.30
N GLY A 206 -10.49 -5.57 27.18
CA GLY A 206 -11.88 -5.09 27.09
C GLY A 206 -12.61 -5.70 25.89
N ASN A 207 -13.60 -4.96 25.36
CA ASN A 207 -14.38 -5.40 24.22
C ASN A 207 -13.70 -5.00 22.91
N ILE A 208 -12.87 -5.89 22.37
CA ILE A 208 -12.23 -5.71 21.05
C ILE A 208 -12.51 -6.93 20.17
N THR A 209 -12.54 -6.73 18.86
CA THR A 209 -12.71 -7.82 17.90
C THR A 209 -11.41 -8.62 17.76
N LYS A 210 -11.51 -9.82 17.16
CA LYS A 210 -10.34 -10.66 16.86
C LYS A 210 -9.35 -9.98 15.92
N ALA A 211 -9.84 -9.24 14.93
CA ALA A 211 -9.01 -8.46 14.02
C ALA A 211 -8.25 -7.35 14.77
N GLN A 212 -8.93 -6.62 15.65
CA GLN A 212 -8.29 -5.59 16.50
C GLN A 212 -7.24 -6.19 17.43
N TYR A 213 -7.48 -7.39 17.96
CA TYR A 213 -6.52 -8.11 18.79
C TYR A 213 -5.25 -8.51 18.00
N LEU A 214 -5.41 -9.04 16.79
CA LEU A 214 -4.27 -9.32 15.89
C LEU A 214 -3.50 -8.04 15.56
N ARG A 215 -4.22 -6.97 15.20
CA ARG A 215 -3.60 -5.70 14.86
C ARG A 215 -2.78 -5.12 16.01
N LYS A 216 -3.29 -5.17 17.24
CA LYS A 216 -2.52 -4.75 18.42
C LYS A 216 -1.24 -5.55 18.62
N ALA A 217 -1.26 -6.85 18.33
CA ALA A 217 -0.05 -7.67 18.37
C ALA A 217 0.98 -7.21 17.31
N GLN A 218 0.51 -6.95 16.09
CA GLN A 218 1.33 -6.47 14.98
C GLN A 218 1.92 -5.08 15.27
N ASP A 219 1.09 -4.15 15.76
CA ASP A 219 1.50 -2.80 16.14
C ASP A 219 2.60 -2.84 17.21
N LEU A 220 2.49 -3.71 18.22
CA LEU A 220 3.53 -3.87 19.23
C LEU A 220 4.85 -4.37 18.63
N ILE A 221 4.78 -5.33 17.70
CA ILE A 221 5.96 -5.97 17.10
C ILE A 221 6.66 -5.03 16.11
N GLY A 222 5.89 -4.23 15.36
CA GLY A 222 6.39 -3.24 14.41
C GLY A 222 6.73 -1.87 15.02
N SER A 223 6.52 -1.67 16.32
CA SER A 223 6.70 -0.36 16.95
C SER A 223 8.18 0.02 17.13
N GLU A 224 8.54 1.24 16.74
CA GLU A 224 9.81 1.88 17.07
C GLU A 224 9.73 2.79 18.31
N SER A 225 8.61 2.76 19.03
CA SER A 225 8.40 3.62 20.20
C SER A 225 9.42 3.34 21.30
N LYS A 226 9.97 4.40 21.92
CA LYS A 226 10.83 4.30 23.11
C LYS A 226 10.12 3.66 24.32
N ASN A 227 8.81 3.52 24.26
CA ASN A 227 8.02 2.81 25.27
C ASN A 227 8.00 1.30 25.09
N VAL A 228 8.41 0.80 23.92
CA VAL A 228 8.49 -0.62 23.61
C VAL A 228 9.91 -1.13 23.86
N LEU A 229 10.01 -2.12 24.74
CA LEU A 229 11.24 -2.86 24.99
C LEU A 229 11.26 -4.09 24.08
N SER A 230 12.42 -4.42 23.52
CA SER A 230 12.58 -5.68 22.79
C SER A 230 13.92 -6.36 23.06
N LYS A 231 13.93 -7.69 23.02
CA LYS A 231 15.15 -8.51 23.11
C LYS A 231 15.03 -9.79 22.30
N LYS A 232 16.16 -10.29 21.82
CA LYS A 232 16.26 -11.58 21.11
C LYS A 232 16.66 -12.68 22.10
N ARG A 233 16.00 -13.83 22.02
CA ARG A 233 16.29 -15.03 22.80
C ARG A 233 17.32 -15.92 22.11
N SER A 234 17.91 -16.85 22.86
CA SER A 234 18.88 -17.84 22.34
C SER A 234 18.32 -18.72 21.22
N ASN A 235 17.02 -19.00 21.24
CA ASN A 235 16.33 -19.77 20.19
C ASN A 235 16.00 -18.95 18.93
N GLY A 236 16.35 -17.66 18.90
CA GLY A 236 16.10 -16.77 17.77
C GLY A 236 14.79 -15.99 17.84
N ASP A 237 13.87 -16.33 18.75
CA ASP A 237 12.63 -15.58 18.95
C ASP A 237 12.92 -14.14 19.43
N ARG A 238 12.04 -13.20 19.09
CA ARG A 238 12.07 -11.82 19.60
C ARG A 238 10.91 -11.60 20.55
N VAL A 239 11.19 -10.96 21.66
CA VAL A 239 10.21 -10.63 22.70
C VAL A 239 10.02 -9.13 22.73
N PHE A 240 8.76 -8.67 22.80
CA PHE A 240 8.38 -7.26 22.82
C PHE A 240 7.52 -6.95 24.03
N TYR A 241 7.67 -5.76 24.62
CA TYR A 241 6.86 -5.30 25.75
C TYR A 241 6.63 -3.78 25.71
N ASP A 242 5.37 -3.35 25.61
CA ASP A 242 4.98 -1.94 25.74
C ASP A 242 4.73 -1.60 27.20
N LYS A 243 5.60 -0.74 27.76
CA LYS A 243 5.52 -0.28 29.15
C LYS A 243 4.23 0.50 29.44
N SER A 244 3.73 1.25 28.46
CA SER A 244 2.58 2.16 28.64
C SER A 244 1.25 1.40 28.63
N LYS A 245 1.11 0.41 27.76
CA LYS A 245 -0.13 -0.38 27.60
C LYS A 245 -0.13 -1.68 28.41
N ASN A 246 1.01 -2.04 28.99
CA ASN A 246 1.27 -3.33 29.59
C ASN A 246 0.98 -4.49 28.62
N GLU A 247 1.44 -4.38 27.37
CA GLU A 247 1.21 -5.35 26.31
C GLU A 247 2.51 -6.11 26.02
N PHE A 248 2.40 -7.41 25.78
CA PHE A 248 3.54 -8.32 25.59
C PHE A 248 3.32 -9.19 24.36
N ALA A 249 4.35 -9.35 23.53
CA ALA A 249 4.32 -10.24 22.37
C ALA A 249 5.61 -11.05 22.21
N VAL A 250 5.50 -12.20 21.54
CA VAL A 250 6.66 -12.98 21.08
C VAL A 250 6.50 -13.28 19.60
N LEU A 251 7.53 -12.95 18.82
CA LEU A 251 7.67 -13.26 17.40
C LEU A 251 8.70 -14.37 17.23
N SER A 252 8.38 -15.39 16.43
CA SER A 252 9.37 -16.39 16.07
C SER A 252 10.47 -15.81 15.16
N LYS A 253 11.59 -16.52 15.03
CA LYS A 253 12.63 -16.18 14.04
C LYS A 253 12.10 -16.11 12.59
N ASP A 254 11.02 -16.84 12.30
CA ASP A 254 10.40 -16.95 10.98
C ASP A 254 9.28 -15.92 10.77
N GLY A 255 9.10 -14.98 11.71
CA GLY A 255 8.09 -13.93 11.64
C GLY A 255 6.72 -14.31 12.20
N ILE A 256 6.54 -15.49 12.77
CA ILE A 256 5.23 -15.95 13.24
C ILE A 256 4.96 -15.46 14.68
N ILE A 257 3.80 -14.84 14.90
CA ILE A 257 3.34 -14.45 16.24
C ILE A 257 3.07 -15.71 17.06
N ARG A 258 3.83 -15.88 18.15
CA ARG A 258 3.65 -16.97 19.11
C ARG A 258 2.63 -16.64 20.19
N THR A 259 2.58 -15.38 20.62
CA THR A 259 1.65 -14.94 21.66
C THR A 259 1.51 -13.42 21.70
N PHE A 260 0.37 -12.95 22.20
CA PHE A 260 0.11 -11.54 22.53
C PHE A 260 -0.83 -11.44 23.74
N PHE A 261 -0.47 -10.73 24.80
CA PHE A 261 -1.30 -10.61 25.99
C PHE A 261 -0.86 -9.48 26.93
N LYS A 262 -1.64 -9.21 28.00
CA LYS A 262 -1.21 -8.30 29.07
C LYS A 262 -0.74 -9.07 30.31
N PRO A 263 0.58 -9.11 30.60
CA PRO A 263 1.08 -9.88 31.74
C PRO A 263 0.61 -9.29 33.07
N LYS A 264 0.13 -10.16 33.98
CA LYS A 264 -0.27 -9.76 35.34
C LYS A 264 0.87 -9.12 36.14
N ASP A 265 2.09 -9.62 35.98
CA ASP A 265 3.28 -9.09 36.67
C ASP A 265 3.93 -7.90 35.95
N GLY A 266 3.32 -7.43 34.86
CA GLY A 266 3.83 -6.35 34.03
C GLY A 266 5.28 -6.56 33.58
N ILE A 267 6.10 -5.51 33.71
CA ILE A 267 7.50 -5.52 33.30
C ILE A 267 8.33 -6.62 33.96
N LYS A 268 7.95 -7.09 35.16
CA LYS A 268 8.62 -8.22 35.82
C LYS A 268 8.47 -9.50 35.00
N TYR A 269 7.35 -9.69 34.30
CA TYR A 269 7.16 -10.81 33.39
C TYR A 269 8.18 -10.76 32.24
N TYR A 270 8.28 -9.60 31.59
CA TYR A 270 9.23 -9.34 30.49
C TYR A 270 10.69 -9.57 30.91
N ASN A 271 11.07 -9.11 32.10
CA ASN A 271 12.44 -9.26 32.60
C ASN A 271 12.83 -10.73 32.81
N ARG A 272 11.87 -11.64 33.09
CA ARG A 272 12.12 -13.09 33.20
C ARG A 272 12.23 -13.82 31.87
N GLN A 273 11.86 -13.18 30.76
CA GLN A 273 11.79 -13.79 29.43
C GLN A 273 13.12 -13.99 28.73
#